data_AF-A0A8D8TDW8-F1
#
_entry.id   AF-A0A8D8TDW8-F1
#
_cell.length_a   1.000
_cell.length_b   1.000
_cell.length_c   1.000
_cell.angle_alpha   90.00
_cell.angle_beta   90.00
_cell.angle_gamma   90.00
#
_symmetry.space_group_name_H-M   'P 1'
#
loop_
_entity.id
_entity.type
_entity.pdbx_description
1 polymer ?
#
loop_
_entity_poly.entity_id
_entity_poly.type
_entity_poly.pdbx_seq_one_letter_code
_entity_poly.pdbx_strand_id
1 'polypeptide(L)'
;PALQEELRKIAQAIVAPGKGILAADESVSTMGKRLVDIGVENTDENRRQYRQLLFSTDKVIGDNISGVILFHETLYQKADDGTPFVELLKQRGIIPNCMLTRNIV
;
A
#
# COMPACT_ATOMS: atom_id res chain seq x y z
N PRO A 1 -21.78 -8.55 -17.46
CA PRO A 1 -22.67 -7.77 -16.55
C PRO A 1 -22.17 -7.68 -15.11
N ALA A 2 -21.94 -8.83 -14.43
CA ALA A 2 -21.50 -8.86 -13.03
C ALA A 2 -20.10 -8.24 -12.81
N LEU A 3 -19.12 -8.58 -13.65
CA LEU A 3 -17.75 -8.04 -13.55
C LEU A 3 -17.69 -6.51 -13.75
N GLN A 4 -18.50 -5.98 -14.67
CA GLN A 4 -18.57 -4.53 -14.91
C GLN A 4 -19.15 -3.80 -13.69
N GLU A 5 -20.13 -4.40 -13.03
CA GLU A 5 -20.71 -3.85 -11.82
C GLU A 5 -19.71 -3.86 -10.65
N GLU A 6 -18.96 -4.95 -10.51
CA GLU A 6 -17.88 -5.07 -9.52
C GLU A 6 -16.78 -4.02 -9.74
N LEU A 7 -16.27 -3.90 -10.97
CA LEU A 7 -15.27 -2.88 -11.32
C LEU A 7 -15.77 -1.46 -11.04
N ARG A 8 -17.03 -1.17 -11.39
CA ARG A 8 -17.65 0.14 -11.11
C ARG A 8 -17.72 0.42 -9.62
N LYS A 9 -18.14 -0.55 -8.81
CA LYS A 9 -18.20 -0.41 -7.34
C LYS A 9 -16.84 -0.15 -6.72
N ILE A 10 -15.81 -0.89 -7.17
CA ILE A 10 -14.43 -0.69 -6.70
C ILE A 10 -13.95 0.72 -7.07
N ALA A 11 -14.13 1.13 -8.33
CA ALA A 11 -13.74 2.46 -8.80
C ALA A 11 -14.41 3.58 -7.98
N GLN A 12 -15.71 3.47 -7.72
CA GLN A 12 -16.47 4.42 -6.90
C GLN A 12 -15.96 4.49 -5.45
N ALA A 13 -15.60 3.34 -4.87
CA ALA A 13 -15.05 3.29 -3.51
C ALA A 13 -13.66 3.95 -3.42
N ILE A 14 -12.83 3.81 -4.47
CA ILE A 14 -11.52 4.47 -4.55
C ILE A 14 -11.66 6.00 -4.65
N VAL A 15 -12.66 6.51 -5.37
CA VAL A 15 -12.85 7.97 -5.58
C VAL A 15 -13.87 8.61 -4.65
N ALA A 16 -14.14 8.00 -3.49
CA ALA A 16 -15.07 8.54 -2.51
C ALA A 16 -14.67 9.99 -2.10
N PRO A 17 -15.61 10.94 -1.96
CA PRO A 17 -15.29 12.32 -1.61
C PRO A 17 -14.46 12.42 -0.33
N GLY A 18 -13.40 13.23 -0.37
CA GLY A 18 -12.47 13.40 0.75
C GLY A 18 -11.44 12.29 0.93
N LYS A 19 -11.48 11.23 0.09
CA LYS A 19 -10.50 10.15 0.10
C LYS A 19 -9.52 10.20 -1.06
N GLY A 20 -8.29 9.77 -0.82
CA GLY A 20 -7.21 9.68 -1.80
C GLY A 20 -6.55 8.31 -1.83
N ILE A 21 -5.48 8.21 -2.63
CA ILE A 21 -4.68 7.00 -2.80
C ILE A 21 -3.31 7.22 -2.20
N LEU A 22 -2.84 6.28 -1.39
CA LEU A 22 -1.45 6.20 -0.96
C LEU A 22 -0.65 5.35 -1.97
N ALA A 23 0.26 5.98 -2.72
CA ALA A 23 1.18 5.27 -3.59
C ALA A 23 2.37 4.77 -2.75
N ALA A 24 2.34 3.49 -2.37
CA ALA A 24 3.38 2.80 -1.61
C ALA A 24 3.99 1.65 -2.45
N ASP A 25 4.09 1.88 -3.74
CA ASP A 25 4.53 0.93 -4.77
C ASP A 25 5.96 1.17 -5.24
N GLU A 26 6.74 1.95 -4.50
CA GLU A 26 8.15 2.14 -4.81
C GLU A 26 8.90 0.81 -4.86
N SER A 27 9.64 0.61 -5.95
CA SER A 27 10.52 -0.54 -6.13
C SER A 27 11.62 -0.57 -5.07
N VAL A 28 12.29 -1.73 -4.93
CA VAL A 28 13.42 -1.92 -4.03
C VAL A 28 14.53 -0.87 -4.25
N SER A 29 14.80 -0.49 -5.50
CA SER A 29 15.82 0.50 -5.82
C SER A 29 15.39 1.93 -5.45
N THR A 30 14.14 2.30 -5.72
CA THR A 30 13.60 3.61 -5.37
C THR A 30 13.49 3.78 -3.85
N MET A 31 12.96 2.76 -3.15
CA MET A 31 12.89 2.77 -1.70
C MET A 31 14.28 2.76 -1.06
N GLY A 32 15.23 2.04 -1.66
CA GLY A 32 16.62 2.03 -1.21
C GLY A 32 17.26 3.41 -1.20
N LYS A 33 17.04 4.22 -2.24
CA LYS A 33 17.51 5.62 -2.26
C LYS A 33 16.91 6.43 -1.11
N ARG A 34 15.59 6.32 -0.90
CA ARG A 34 14.90 7.01 0.21
C ARG A 34 15.44 6.61 1.59
N LEU A 35 15.77 5.33 1.80
CA LEU A 35 16.34 4.85 3.05
C LEU A 35 17.78 5.35 3.25
N VAL A 36 18.61 5.32 2.21
CA VAL A 36 19.98 5.82 2.27
C VAL A 36 20.02 7.32 2.58
N ASP A 37 19.09 8.10 2.03
CA ASP A 37 19.00 9.54 2.29
C ASP A 37 18.76 9.87 3.78
N ILE A 38 18.22 8.93 4.56
CA ILE A 38 18.01 9.05 6.01
C ILE A 38 19.00 8.20 6.83
N GLY A 39 20.05 7.68 6.21
CA GLY A 39 21.09 6.87 6.87
C GLY A 39 20.67 5.45 7.26
N VAL A 40 19.63 4.91 6.62
CA VAL A 40 19.12 3.55 6.87
C VAL A 40 19.54 2.63 5.72
N GLU A 41 19.99 1.42 6.06
CA GLU A 41 20.38 0.41 5.07
C GLU A 41 19.17 -0.11 4.28
N ASN A 42 19.35 -0.36 2.98
CA ASN A 42 18.30 -0.93 2.14
C ASN A 42 18.17 -2.46 2.32
N THR A 43 17.57 -2.88 3.43
CA THR A 43 17.23 -4.28 3.69
C THR A 43 15.73 -4.53 3.53
N ASP A 44 15.34 -5.78 3.26
CA ASP A 44 13.93 -6.19 3.16
C ASP A 44 13.16 -5.84 4.43
N GLU A 45 13.79 -6.00 5.59
CA GLU A 45 13.21 -5.67 6.89
C GLU A 45 13.00 -4.16 7.06
N ASN A 46 13.97 -3.33 6.68
CA ASN A 46 13.81 -1.87 6.78
C ASN A 46 12.72 -1.35 5.82
N ARG A 47 12.60 -1.94 4.62
CA ARG A 47 11.49 -1.64 3.70
C ARG A 47 10.15 -2.08 4.29
N ARG A 48 10.09 -3.27 4.89
CA ARG A 48 8.90 -3.78 5.59
C ARG A 48 8.48 -2.85 6.73
N GLN A 49 9.42 -2.44 7.58
CA GLN A 49 9.18 -1.53 8.71
C GLN A 49 8.67 -0.17 8.23
N TYR A 50 9.25 0.37 7.15
CA TYR A 50 8.76 1.60 6.54
C TYR A 50 7.30 1.47 6.07
N ARG A 51 6.94 0.37 5.41
CA ARG A 51 5.56 0.11 4.99
C ARG A 51 4.63 -0.11 6.17
N GLN A 52 5.09 -0.85 7.19
CA GLN A 52 4.34 -1.04 8.42
C GLN A 52 4.04 0.30 9.07
N LEU A 53 5.01 1.21 9.20
CA LEU A 53 4.83 2.55 9.76
C LEU A 53 3.67 3.28 9.08
N LEU A 54 3.60 3.24 7.74
CA LEU A 54 2.51 3.87 6.99
C LEU A 54 1.15 3.21 7.28
N PHE A 55 1.12 1.87 7.33
CA PHE A 55 -0.14 1.11 7.46
C PHE A 55 -0.62 0.94 8.91
N SER A 56 0.27 1.11 9.88
CA SER A 56 -0.01 0.99 11.32
C SER A 56 -0.41 2.31 11.97
N THR A 57 -0.43 3.41 11.20
CA THR A 57 -0.98 4.70 11.62
C THR A 57 -2.40 4.55 12.17
N ASP A 58 -2.81 5.52 13.00
CA ASP A 58 -4.13 5.59 13.60
C ASP A 58 -5.26 5.33 12.58
N LYS A 59 -6.35 4.72 13.05
CA LYS A 59 -7.48 4.28 12.23
C LYS A 59 -8.11 5.42 11.42
N VAL A 60 -7.96 6.68 11.85
CA VAL A 60 -8.38 7.88 11.11
C VAL A 60 -7.78 7.96 9.69
N ILE A 61 -6.69 7.25 9.39
CA ILE A 61 -6.17 7.15 8.01
C ILE A 61 -7.23 6.62 7.02
N GLY A 62 -8.11 5.71 7.45
CA GLY A 62 -9.19 5.15 6.61
C GLY A 62 -10.24 6.17 6.19
N ASP A 63 -10.34 7.31 6.89
CA ASP A 63 -11.25 8.40 6.53
C ASP A 63 -10.73 9.23 5.35
N ASN A 64 -9.40 9.22 5.15
CA ASN A 64 -8.71 10.04 4.16
C ASN A 64 -8.10 9.23 3.01
N ILE A 65 -7.88 7.94 3.20
CA ILE A 65 -7.28 7.05 2.22
C ILE A 65 -8.26 5.92 1.90
N SER A 66 -8.67 5.83 0.64
CA SER A 66 -9.56 4.78 0.13
C SER A 66 -8.81 3.61 -0.47
N GLY A 67 -7.57 3.83 -0.92
CA GLY A 67 -6.75 2.78 -1.52
C GLY A 67 -5.26 2.97 -1.31
N VAL A 68 -4.53 1.86 -1.33
CA VAL A 68 -3.06 1.85 -1.34
C VAL A 68 -2.58 1.05 -2.53
N ILE A 69 -1.60 1.58 -3.28
CA ILE A 69 -0.90 0.82 -4.32
C ILE A 69 0.35 0.21 -3.69
N LEU A 70 0.50 -1.11 -3.80
CA LEU A 70 1.59 -1.88 -3.20
C LEU A 70 2.56 -2.38 -4.27
N PHE A 71 3.83 -2.45 -3.89
CA PHE A 71 4.85 -3.17 -4.64
C PHE A 71 4.74 -4.69 -4.37
N HIS A 72 5.18 -5.51 -5.32
CA HIS A 72 5.05 -6.97 -5.26
C HIS A 72 5.61 -7.57 -3.96
N GLU A 73 6.76 -7.09 -3.49
CA GLU A 73 7.36 -7.51 -2.22
C GLU A 73 6.43 -7.25 -1.03
N THR A 74 5.86 -6.04 -0.95
CA THR A 74 4.99 -5.62 0.16
C THR A 74 3.66 -6.39 0.20
N LEU A 75 3.19 -6.90 -0.95
CA LEU A 75 1.96 -7.69 -1.02
C LEU A 75 2.01 -8.96 -0.15
N TYR A 76 3.20 -9.54 0.03
CA TYR A 76 3.40 -10.78 0.80
C TYR A 76 4.01 -10.55 2.19
N GLN A 77 4.31 -9.30 2.54
CA GLN A 77 4.84 -8.94 3.84
C GLN A 77 3.76 -8.91 4.92
N LYS A 78 4.22 -8.99 6.17
CA LYS A 78 3.39 -9.00 7.36
C LYS A 78 3.84 -7.90 8.33
N ALA A 79 2.88 -7.43 9.12
CA ALA A 79 3.18 -6.61 10.28
C ALA A 79 3.84 -7.44 11.39
N ASP A 80 4.37 -6.76 12.42
CA ASP A 80 5.04 -7.39 13.56
C ASP A 80 4.15 -8.37 14.33
N ASP A 81 2.83 -8.14 14.32
CA ASP A 81 1.83 -9.04 14.91
C ASP A 81 1.50 -10.27 14.03
N GLY A 82 2.16 -10.40 12.87
CA GLY A 82 1.94 -11.47 11.91
C GLY A 82 0.80 -11.24 10.93
N THR A 83 0.06 -10.14 11.04
CA THR A 83 -1.05 -9.81 10.12
C THR A 83 -0.50 -9.45 8.74
N PRO A 84 -0.97 -10.08 7.64
CA PRO A 84 -0.60 -9.65 6.29
C PRO A 84 -1.00 -8.20 6.03
N PHE A 85 -0.16 -7.42 5.35
CA PHE A 85 -0.48 -6.01 5.07
C PHE A 85 -1.78 -5.81 4.30
N VAL A 86 -2.12 -6.75 3.41
CA VAL A 86 -3.40 -6.75 2.69
C VAL A 86 -4.59 -6.80 3.65
N GLU A 87 -4.53 -7.64 4.68
CA GLU A 87 -5.59 -7.75 5.68
C GLU A 87 -5.61 -6.55 6.62
N LEU A 88 -4.43 -6.05 6.99
CA LEU A 88 -4.27 -4.85 7.80
C LEU A 88 -4.94 -3.61 7.17
N LEU A 89 -4.82 -3.46 5.85
CA LEU A 89 -5.44 -2.38 5.08
C LEU A 89 -6.97 -2.56 4.96
N LYS A 90 -7.43 -3.79 4.66
CA LYS A 90 -8.87 -4.10 4.60
C LYS A 90 -9.57 -3.83 5.93
N GLN A 91 -8.95 -4.19 7.06
CA GLN A 91 -9.48 -3.92 8.40
C GLN A 91 -9.66 -2.42 8.69
N ARG A 92 -8.91 -1.56 7.98
CA ARG A 92 -9.01 -0.09 8.04
C ARG A 92 -9.97 0.49 6.99
N GLY A 93 -10.67 -0.35 6.22
CA GLY A 93 -11.55 0.10 5.14
C GLY A 93 -10.80 0.62 3.91
N ILE A 94 -9.53 0.25 3.74
CA ILE A 94 -8.68 0.68 2.64
C ILE A 94 -8.55 -0.46 1.63
N ILE A 95 -8.69 -0.14 0.35
CA ILE A 95 -8.61 -1.09 -0.77
C ILE A 95 -7.15 -1.30 -1.15
N PRO A 96 -6.57 -2.50 -0.93
CA PRO A 96 -5.23 -2.80 -1.40
C PRO A 96 -5.23 -3.07 -2.91
N ASN A 97 -4.40 -2.34 -3.65
CA ASN A 97 -4.16 -2.49 -5.07
C ASN A 97 -2.70 -2.87 -5.31
N CYS A 98 -2.41 -3.59 -6.40
CA CYS A 98 -1.05 -3.96 -6.77
C CYS A 98 -0.63 -3.20 -8.04
N MET A 99 0.58 -2.65 -8.04
CA MET A 99 1.20 -2.18 -9.27
C MET A 99 1.52 -3.38 -10.17
N LEU A 100 1.06 -3.35 -11.42
CA LEU A 100 1.34 -4.39 -12.42
C LEU A 100 2.36 -3.95 -13.48
N THR A 101 2.62 -2.65 -13.57
CA THR A 101 3.56 -2.06 -14.53
C THR A 101 4.98 -2.46 -14.19
N ARG A 102 5.66 -3.12 -15.12
CA ARG A 102 7.11 -3.31 -15.07
C ARG A 102 7.77 -2.05 -15.65
N ASN A 103 8.90 -1.64 -15.06
CA ASN A 103 9.66 -0.44 -15.45
C ASN A 103 9.63 -0.19 -16.97
N ILE A 104 9.44 1.06 -17.36
CA ILE A 104 9.48 1.48 -18.77
C ILE A 104 10.87 1.12 -19.30
N VAL A 105 10.93 0.15 -20.20
CA VAL A 105 12.12 -0.22 -21.00
C VAL A 105 12.14 0.60 -22.28
#